data_AF-A0A397V0Q1-F1
#
_entry.id   AF-A0A397V0Q1-F1
#
_cell.length_a   1.000
_cell.length_b   1.000
_cell.length_c   1.000
_cell.angle_alpha   90.00
_cell.angle_beta   90.00
_cell.angle_gamma   90.00
#
_symmetry.space_group_name_H-M   'P 1'
#
loop_
_entity.id
_entity.type
_entity.pdbx_description
1 polymer ?
#
loop_
_entity_poly.entity_id
_entity_poly.type
_entity_poly.pdbx_seq_one_letter_code
_entity_poly.pdbx_strand_id
1 'polypeptide(L)' 'IEAPPSIIPQKKYCDITGLEGKYTDPKTRLRYHSAEVYKEIKQLAPGVVQDYLGLRHAAVVLR' A
#
# COMPACT_ATOMS: atom_id res chain seq x y z
N ILE A 1 -23.34 -15.14 -12.33
CA ILE A 1 -23.56 -13.71 -12.70
C ILE A 1 -22.30 -12.97 -12.29
N GLU A 2 -21.54 -12.45 -13.25
CA GLU A 2 -20.26 -11.79 -13.02
C GLU A 2 -20.48 -10.27 -13.03
N ALA A 3 -20.04 -9.59 -11.98
CA ALA A 3 -20.18 -8.13 -11.90
C ALA A 3 -19.12 -7.47 -12.79
N PRO A 4 -19.47 -6.43 -13.56
CA PRO A 4 -18.50 -5.70 -14.37
C PRO A 4 -17.48 -4.97 -13.48
N PRO A 5 -16.24 -4.78 -13.93
CA PRO A 5 -15.21 -4.05 -13.18
C PRO A 5 -15.58 -2.56 -13.03
N SER A 6 -15.11 -1.94 -11.95
CA SER A 6 -15.27 -0.49 -11.74
C SER A 6 -14.46 0.32 -12.75
N ILE A 7 -15.12 1.28 -13.41
CA ILE A 7 -14.46 2.27 -14.30
C ILE A 7 -13.96 3.49 -13.50
N ILE A 8 -14.51 3.72 -12.30
CA ILE A 8 -14.16 4.86 -11.46
C ILE A 8 -12.81 4.58 -10.77
N PRO A 9 -11.82 5.49 -10.87
CA PRO A 9 -10.56 5.36 -10.16
C PRO A 9 -10.77 5.29 -8.65
N GLN A 10 -10.22 4.25 -8.02
CA GLN A 10 -10.28 4.11 -6.58
C GLN A 10 -9.37 5.12 -5.89
N LYS A 11 -9.84 5.68 -4.77
CA LYS A 11 -9.01 6.50 -3.89
C LYS A 11 -7.89 5.66 -3.29
N LYS A 12 -6.72 6.28 -3.15
CA LYS A 12 -5.54 5.63 -2.56
C LYS A 12 -5.42 6.08 -1.11
N TYR A 13 -5.34 5.12 -0.21
CA TYR A 13 -5.15 5.34 1.21
C TYR A 13 -3.76 4.88 1.64
N CYS A 14 -3.25 5.49 2.70
CA CYS A 14 -2.04 5.12 3.39
C CYS A 14 -2.21 3.72 3.99
N ASP A 15 -1.26 2.83 3.72
CA ASP A 15 -1.36 1.44 4.15
C ASP A 15 -1.16 1.28 5.68
N ILE A 16 -0.64 2.31 6.36
CA ILE A 16 -0.38 2.33 7.81
C ILE A 16 -1.48 3.09 8.57
N THR A 17 -1.79 4.33 8.16
CA THR A 17 -2.67 5.24 8.93
C THR A 17 -4.10 5.30 8.41
N GLY A 18 -4.38 4.81 7.21
CA GLY A 18 -5.72 4.91 6.59
C GLY A 18 -6.10 6.31 6.06
N LEU A 19 -5.25 7.33 6.24
CA LEU A 19 -5.43 8.66 5.64
C LEU A 19 -5.21 8.62 4.11
N GLU A 20 -5.51 9.71 3.41
CA GLU A 20 -5.29 9.77 1.95
C GLU A 20 -3.80 9.59 1.58
N GLY A 21 -3.48 8.53 0.85
CA GLY A 21 -2.11 8.17 0.46
C GLY A 21 -1.72 8.80 -0.86
N LYS A 22 -1.26 10.05 -0.82
CA LYS A 22 -0.86 10.82 -2.02
C LYS A 22 0.43 10.31 -2.66
N TYR A 23 1.27 9.63 -1.89
CA TYR A 23 2.59 9.18 -2.33
C TYR A 23 2.75 7.67 -2.20
N THR A 24 3.71 7.12 -2.93
CA THR A 24 4.05 5.69 -2.92
C THR A 24 5.56 5.54 -2.91
N ASP A 25 6.08 4.72 -2.01
CA ASP A 25 7.51 4.47 -1.92
C ASP A 25 7.97 3.54 -3.06
N PRO A 26 8.98 3.91 -3.87
CA PRO A 26 9.44 3.07 -4.99
C PRO A 26 10.09 1.76 -4.53
N LYS A 27 10.61 1.69 -3.30
CA LYS A 27 11.28 0.47 -2.79
C LYS A 27 10.29 -0.55 -2.26
N THR A 28 9.34 -0.12 -1.42
CA THR A 28 8.38 -1.01 -0.75
C THR A 28 7.03 -1.09 -1.47
N ARG A 29 6.69 -0.13 -2.34
CA ARG A 29 5.37 0.08 -2.95
C ARG A 29 4.24 0.39 -1.96
N LEU A 30 4.58 0.68 -0.71
CA LEU A 30 3.65 1.16 0.31
C LEU A 30 3.21 2.60 0.02
N ARG A 31 1.93 2.86 0.25
CA ARG A 31 1.32 4.19 0.14
C ARG A 31 1.43 4.93 1.45
N TYR A 32 1.79 6.21 1.41
CA TYR A 32 1.96 7.04 2.59
C TYR A 32 1.38 8.44 2.42
N HIS A 33 1.07 9.07 3.56
CA HIS A 33 0.47 10.40 3.62
C HIS A 33 1.51 11.51 3.86
N SER A 34 2.41 11.32 4.83
CA SER A 34 3.36 12.34 5.31
C SER A 34 4.81 11.85 5.35
N ALA A 35 5.75 12.79 5.51
CA ALA A 35 7.17 12.47 5.65
C ALA A 35 7.50 11.66 6.91
N GLU A 36 6.69 11.75 7.96
CA GLU A 36 6.85 10.99 9.20
C GLU A 36 6.58 9.50 8.95
N VAL A 37 5.45 9.19 8.32
CA VAL A 37 5.11 7.82 7.91
C VAL A 37 6.17 7.27 6.96
N TYR A 38 6.71 8.10 6.07
CA TYR A 38 7.81 7.67 5.19
C TYR A 38 9.09 7.28 5.95
N LYS A 39 9.42 7.97 7.05
CA LYS A 39 10.56 7.59 7.91
C LYS A 39 10.30 6.26 8.62
N GLU A 40 9.07 6.03 9.09
CA GLU A 40 8.68 4.75 9.69
C GLU A 40 8.75 3.61 8.68
N ILE A 41 8.24 3.80 7.46
CA ILE A 41 8.31 2.80 6.38
C ILE A 41 9.74 2.35 6.10
N LYS A 42 10.72 3.27 6.17
CA LYS A 42 12.14 2.94 5.96
C LYS A 42 12.73 2.02 7.04
N GLN A 43 12.14 2.03 8.24
CA GLN A 43 12.59 1.21 9.37
C GLN A 43 11.88 -0.15 9.42
N LEU A 44 10.83 -0.35 8.63
CA LEU A 44 10.09 -1.61 8.60
C LEU A 44 10.92 -2.75 8.01
N ALA A 45 10.80 -3.92 8.64
CA ALA A 45 11.35 -5.16 8.11
C ALA A 45 10.59 -5.58 6.83
N PRO A 46 11.26 -6.22 5.87
CA PRO A 46 10.65 -6.61 4.59
C PRO A 46 9.46 -7.56 4.75
N GLY A 47 9.43 -8.40 5.80
CA GLY A 47 8.27 -9.26 6.10
C GLY A 47 7.01 -8.46 6.40
N VAL A 48 7.12 -7.45 7.27
CA VAL A 48 6.01 -6.56 7.63
C VAL A 48 5.50 -5.78 6.42
N VAL A 49 6.39 -5.37 5.52
CA VAL A 49 6.01 -4.74 4.25
C VAL A 49 5.15 -5.67 3.39
N GLN A 50 5.51 -6.96 3.31
CA GLN A 50 4.70 -7.94 2.58
C GLN A 50 3.35 -8.18 3.26
N ASP A 51 3.28 -8.17 4.59
CA ASP A 51 2.02 -8.30 5.32
C ASP A 51 1.07 -7.13 4.99
N TYR A 52 1.56 -5.88 5.04
CA TYR A 52 0.78 -4.71 4.64
C TYR A 52 0.36 -4.74 3.16
N LEU A 53 1.26 -5.15 2.27
CA LEU A 53 0.90 -5.34 0.86
C LEU A 53 -0.13 -6.47 0.68
N GLY A 54 -0.07 -7.51 1.50
CA GLY A 54 -1.01 -8.63 1.50
C GLY A 54 -2.42 -8.20 1.87
N LEU A 55 -2.56 -7.36 2.90
CA LEU A 55 -3.84 -6.76 3.29
C LEU A 55 -4.46 -5.92 2.16
N ARG A 56 -3.64 -5.25 1.35
CA ARG A 56 -4.08 -4.48 0.18
C ARG A 56 -4.27 -5.35 -1.08
N HIS A 57 -4.00 -6.65 -1.02
CA HIS A 57 -3.95 -7.55 -2.18
C HIS A 57 -2.92 -7.12 -3.25
N ALA A 58 -1.81 -6.53 -2.83
CA ALA A 58 -0.69 -6.08 -3.68
C ALA A 58 0.63 -6.85 -3.43
N ALA A 59 0.63 -7.83 -2.52
CA ALA A 59 1.77 -8.69 -2.27
C ALA A 59 2.08 -9.56 -3.49
N VAL A 60 3.36 -9.66 -3.83
CA VAL A 60 3.83 -10.50 -4.94
C VAL A 60 4.38 -11.78 -4.33
N VAL A 61 3.60 -12.85 -4.41
CA VAL A 61 4.05 -14.20 -4.03
C VAL A 61 4.77 -14.79 -5.24
N LEU A 62 6.09 -14.94 -5.15
CA LEU A 62 6.85 -15.68 -6.14
C LEU A 62 6.46 -17.17 -6.02
N ARG A 63 6.02 -17.77 -7.12
CA ARG A 63 5.70 -19.20 -7.26
C ARG A 63 6.72 -19.87 -8.16
#